data_AF-A0A8J6XIA8-F1
#
_entry.id   AF-A0A8J6XIA8-F1
#
_cell.length_a   1.000
_cell.length_b   1.000
_cell.length_c   1.000
_cell.angle_alpha   90.00
_cell.angle_beta   90.00
_cell.angle_gamma   90.00
#
_symmetry.space_group_name_H-M   'P 1'
#
loop_
_entity.id
_entity.type
_entity.pdbx_description
1 polymer ?
#
loop_
_entity_poly.entity_id
_entity_poly.type
_entity_poly.pdbx_seq_one_letter_code
_entity_poly.pdbx_strand_id
1 'polypeptide(L)' 'MRRVEIDYLRPAVAGDTLEVTTWLKEMRGSRVRCYEIRVRYQDNLLVTVEASTMRPRPIPSVLLERFLQSD' A
#
# COMPACT_ATOMS: atom_id res chain seq x y z
N MET A 1 -12.39 13.71 -5.69
CA MET A 1 -10.98 13.62 -6.14
C MET A 1 -10.30 12.59 -5.26
N ARG A 2 -9.53 11.64 -5.80
CA ARG A 2 -8.76 10.68 -4.99
C ARG A 2 -7.63 11.44 -4.31
N ARG A 3 -7.45 11.25 -3.00
CA ARG A 3 -6.27 11.72 -2.28
C ARG A 3 -5.22 10.62 -2.35
N VAL A 4 -4.05 10.98 -2.85
CA VAL A 4 -2.85 10.15 -2.78
C VAL A 4 -1.82 10.92 -1.98
N GLU A 5 -1.35 10.34 -0.89
CA GLU A 5 -0.29 10.90 -0.06
C GLU A 5 0.92 9.97 -0.13
N ILE A 6 2.09 10.58 -0.28
CA ILE A 6 3.36 9.87 -0.42
C ILE A 6 4.38 10.60 0.44
N ASP A 7 4.92 9.88 1.42
CA ASP A 7 6.03 10.37 2.22
C ASP A 7 7.35 9.87 1.65
N TYR A 8 8.13 10.79 1.07
CA TYR A 8 9.47 10.50 0.56
C TYR A 8 10.49 10.59 1.69
N LEU A 9 10.79 9.46 2.35
CA LEU A 9 11.71 9.46 3.50
C LEU A 9 13.18 9.39 3.08
N ARG A 10 13.49 8.60 2.03
CA ARG A 10 14.84 8.43 1.48
C ARG A 10 14.78 8.23 -0.04
N PRO A 11 15.78 8.73 -0.79
CA PRO A 11 15.85 8.48 -2.23
C PRO A 11 16.23 7.02 -2.50
N ALA A 12 15.55 6.40 -3.47
CA ALA A 12 16.04 5.19 -4.13
C ALA A 12 16.85 5.60 -5.37
N VAL A 13 17.90 4.85 -5.69
CA VAL A 13 18.78 5.11 -6.83
C VAL A 13 18.65 4.02 -7.90
N ALA A 14 19.13 4.31 -9.11
CA ALA A 14 19.16 3.34 -10.19
C ALA A 14 19.98 2.11 -9.78
N GLY A 15 19.42 0.92 -9.97
CA GLY A 15 20.02 -0.34 -9.53
C GLY A 15 19.46 -0.86 -8.21
N ASP A 16 18.72 -0.04 -7.44
CA ASP A 16 18.03 -0.53 -6.25
C ASP A 16 16.93 -1.51 -6.62
N THR A 17 16.88 -2.62 -5.89
CA THR A 17 15.72 -3.51 -5.91
C THR A 17 14.80 -3.09 -4.77
N LEU A 18 13.56 -2.73 -5.07
CA LEU A 18 12.59 -2.33 -4.06
C LEU A 18 11.65 -3.49 -3.71
N GLU A 19 11.34 -3.61 -2.43
CA GLU A 19 10.27 -4.45 -1.91
C GLU A 19 9.06 -3.57 -1.60
N VAL A 20 7.88 -3.99 -2.06
CA VAL A 20 6.62 -3.28 -1.85
C VAL A 20 5.66 -4.17 -1.07
N THR A 21 5.38 -3.78 0.16
CA THR A 21 4.35 -4.37 1.01
C THR A 21 3.09 -3.53 0.88
N THR A 22 1.92 -4.15 0.78
CA THR A 22 0.63 -3.44 0.71
C THR A 22 -0.40 -4.11 1.58
N TRP A 23 -1.24 -3.30 2.22
CA TRP A 23 -2.37 -3.76 3.00
C TRP A 23 -3.53 -2.79 2.89
N LEU A 24 -4.70 -3.22 3.33
CA LEU A 24 -5.91 -2.41 3.38
C LEU A 24 -6.07 -1.91 4.81
N LYS A 25 -6.08 -0.58 4.98
CA LYS A 25 -6.29 0.07 6.28
C LYS A 25 -7.77 0.19 6.61
N GLU A 26 -8.60 0.42 5.59
CA GLU A 26 -10.06 0.53 5.77
C GLU A 26 -10.82 -0.13 4.61
N MET A 27 -11.74 -1.04 4.95
CA MET A 27 -12.54 -1.83 4.01
C MET A 27 -13.95 -1.28 3.78
N ARG A 28 -14.45 -0.40 4.66
CA ARG A 28 -15.80 0.21 4.60
C ARG A 28 -15.71 1.69 4.23
N GLY A 29 -16.65 2.22 3.44
CA GLY A 29 -16.65 3.64 3.08
C GLY A 29 -15.51 4.05 2.12
N SER A 30 -14.74 5.09 2.48
CA SER A 30 -13.57 5.54 1.70
C SER A 30 -12.46 4.52 1.85
N ARG A 31 -12.23 3.74 0.81
CA ARG A 31 -11.28 2.62 0.84
C ARG A 31 -9.86 3.15 0.89
N VAL A 32 -9.14 2.78 1.94
CA VAL A 32 -7.76 3.19 2.18
C VAL A 32 -6.83 2.00 1.98
N ARG A 33 -5.99 2.08 0.94
CA ARG A 33 -4.90 1.13 0.71
C ARG A 33 -3.58 1.79 1.08
N CYS A 34 -2.85 1.13 1.96
CA CYS A 34 -1.51 1.53 2.37
C CYS A 34 -0.47 0.71 1.59
N TYR A 35 0.67 1.35 1.37
CA TYR A 35 1.85 0.72 0.83
C TYR A 35 3.03 1.07 1.73
N GLU A 36 4.01 0.20 1.72
CA GLU A 36 5.32 0.36 2.31
C GLU A 36 6.33 -0.07 1.27
N ILE A 37 7.33 0.75 1.01
CA ILE A 37 8.39 0.50 0.04
C ILE A 37 9.72 0.50 0.78
N ARG A 38 10.55 -0.52 0.55
CA ARG A 38 11.88 -0.71 1.17
C ARG A 38 12.94 -1.03 0.12
N VAL A 39 14.21 -0.70 0.34
CA VAL A 39 15.30 -1.26 -0.47
C VAL A 39 15.47 -2.70 0.02
N ARG A 40 15.42 -3.66 -0.90
CA ARG A 40 15.63 -5.08 -0.61
C ARG A 40 17.03 -5.26 -0.01
N TYR A 41 17.14 -6.05 1.07
CA TYR A 41 18.36 -6.28 1.84
C TYR A 41 18.85 -5.11 2.70
N GLN A 42 18.02 -4.08 2.91
CA GLN A 42 18.19 -3.10 3.99
C GLN A 42 16.92 -3.13 4.86
N ASP A 43 17.06 -3.26 6.18
CA ASP A 43 15.94 -3.25 7.15
C ASP A 43 15.23 -1.88 7.27
N ASN A 44 15.39 -1.01 6.28
CA ASN A 44 15.04 0.39 6.36
C ASN A 44 13.88 0.73 5.43
N LEU A 45 12.78 1.18 6.05
CA LEU A 45 11.61 1.78 5.41
C LEU A 45 11.97 3.00 4.55
N LEU A 46 11.54 3.03 3.29
CA LEU A 46 11.78 4.16 2.36
C LEU A 46 10.55 5.04 2.13
N VAL A 47 9.37 4.47 1.91
CA VAL A 47 8.17 5.24 1.51
C VAL A 47 6.91 4.53 1.99
N THR A 48 5.88 5.31 2.34
CA THR A 48 4.51 4.80 2.42
C THR A 48 3.59 5.53 1.44
N VAL A 49 2.60 4.84 0.88
CA VAL A 49 1.61 5.43 -0.04
C VAL A 49 0.20 5.15 0.47
N GLU A 50 -0.68 6.13 0.40
CA GLU A 50 -2.12 5.97 0.67
C GLU A 50 -2.92 6.26 -0.60
N ALA A 51 -3.73 5.30 -1.10
CA ALA A 51 -4.53 5.49 -2.32
C ALA A 51 -6.02 5.24 -2.11
N SER A 52 -6.83 6.30 -2.27
CA SER A 52 -8.31 6.24 -2.34
C SER A 52 -8.77 6.19 -3.81
N THR A 53 -9.97 5.66 -4.15
CA THR A 53 -10.43 5.48 -5.57
C THR A 53 -11.68 6.33 -5.95
N MET A 54 -11.85 6.68 -7.25
CA MET A 54 -12.82 7.63 -7.89
C MET A 54 -14.07 6.92 -8.43
N ARG A 55 -14.08 5.59 -8.50
CA ARG A 55 -15.29 4.79 -8.75
C ARG A 55 -15.16 3.53 -7.90
N PRO A 56 -15.90 3.42 -6.78
CA PRO A 56 -15.75 2.31 -5.88
C PRO A 56 -16.24 1.01 -6.55
N ARG A 57 -15.34 0.15 -7.05
CA ARG A 57 -15.69 -1.26 -7.38
C ARG A 57 -15.55 -2.14 -6.13
N PRO A 58 -16.57 -2.87 -5.68
CA PRO A 58 -16.45 -3.71 -4.49
C PRO A 58 -15.18 -4.57 -4.55
N ILE A 59 -14.47 -4.67 -3.43
CA ILE A 59 -13.29 -5.52 -3.35
C ILE A 59 -13.76 -6.95 -3.65
N PRO A 60 -13.15 -7.64 -4.63
CA PRO A 60 -13.48 -9.03 -4.91
C PRO A 60 -13.50 -9.86 -3.62
N SER A 61 -14.55 -10.65 -3.40
CA SER A 61 -14.72 -11.43 -2.15
C SER A 61 -13.52 -12.31 -1.84
N VAL A 62 -12.87 -12.88 -2.87
CA VAL A 62 -11.63 -13.64 -2.75
C VAL A 62 -10.49 -12.87 -2.06
N LEU A 63 -10.41 -11.54 -2.24
CA LEU A 63 -9.43 -10.72 -1.54
C LEU A 63 -9.87 -10.42 -0.11
N LEU A 64 -11.16 -10.22 0.14
CA LEU A 64 -11.69 -10.03 1.50
C LEU A 64 -11.45 -11.27 2.36
N GLU A 65 -11.72 -12.45 1.83
CA GLU A 65 -11.51 -13.74 2.51
C GLU A 65 -10.05 -13.95 2.87
N ARG A 66 -9.12 -13.66 1.94
CA ARG A 66 -7.68 -13.78 2.19
C ARG A 66 -7.17 -12.81 3.26
N PHE A 67 -7.70 -11.59 3.31
CA PHE A 67 -7.26 -10.57 4.27
C PHE A 67 -7.94 -10.69 5.64
N LEU A 68 -9.13 -11.31 5.73
CA LEU A 68 -9.83 -11.56 7.00
C LEU A 68 -9.43 -12.89 7.68
N GLN A 69 -8.60 -13.70 7.01
CA GLN A 69 -8.11 -14.99 7.51
C GLN A 69 -6.71 -14.93 8.16
N SER A 70 -6.09 -13.74 8.25
CA SER A 70 -4.79 -13.56 8.89
C SER A 70 -4.97 -13.24 10.37
N ASP A 71 -4.73 -14.24 11.23
CA ASP A 71 -4.45 -14.08 12.67
C ASP A 71 -2.99 -13.65 12.90
#